data_AF-A0A4Z0PWD4-F1
#
_entry.id   AF-A0A4Z0PWD4-F1
#
_cell.length_a   1.000
_cell.length_b   1.000
_cell.length_c   1.000
_cell.angle_alpha   90.00
_cell.angle_beta   90.00
_cell.angle_gamma   90.00
#
_symmetry.space_group_name_H-M   'P 1'
#
loop_
_entity.id
_entity.type
_entity.pdbx_description
1 polymer ?
#
loop_
_entity_poly.entity_id
_entity_poly.type
_entity_poly.pdbx_seq_one_letter_code
_entity_poly.pdbx_strand_id
1 'polypeptide(L)'
;MINQTNTGLGDNYAALGDINILKESRNITSNLSKLINILGKRLADNNPATQENEPFDIANKIKYNHVKKYKPIIDEYGLFVGKLSAIYKEHDQQNTSMTYFTLANIKQHYLKVKGDFTNANPEINELEVIQLNADNIFSEVEKRLLNEISKSSNITEPFEIINVSLLVIMIDAFMRCKILEEPS
;
A
#
# COMPACT_ATOMS: atom_id res chain seq x y z
N MET A 1 -2.94 -64.87 22.62
CA MET A 1 -2.55 -64.17 21.39
C MET A 1 -2.73 -62.70 21.63
N ILE A 2 -1.61 -61.96 21.61
CA ILE A 2 -1.51 -60.53 21.91
C ILE A 2 -1.67 -59.77 20.58
N ASN A 3 -2.31 -58.60 20.61
CA ASN A 3 -2.16 -57.42 19.73
C ASN A 3 -3.53 -56.73 19.53
N GLN A 4 -3.72 -55.41 19.61
CA GLN A 4 -2.82 -54.26 19.74
C GLN A 4 -3.66 -53.10 20.30
N THR A 5 -3.08 -52.32 21.21
CA THR A 5 -3.62 -51.05 21.71
C THR A 5 -3.23 -49.92 20.75
N ASN A 6 -4.21 -49.32 20.08
CA ASN A 6 -3.99 -48.07 19.33
C ASN A 6 -4.15 -46.87 20.28
N THR A 7 -3.05 -46.41 20.85
CA THR A 7 -2.92 -45.07 21.44
C THR A 7 -2.43 -44.12 20.36
N GLY A 8 -3.36 -43.53 19.61
CA GLY A 8 -3.05 -42.44 18.68
C GLY A 8 -2.85 -41.13 19.44
N LEU A 9 -1.66 -40.91 19.99
CA LEU A 9 -1.16 -39.55 20.24
C LEU A 9 -0.84 -38.96 18.86
N GLY A 10 -1.79 -38.21 18.28
CA GLY A 10 -1.53 -37.36 17.13
C GLY A 10 -0.81 -36.11 17.61
N ASP A 11 0.38 -35.87 17.05
CA ASP A 11 1.30 -34.79 17.36
C ASP A 11 0.63 -33.40 17.25
N ASN A 12 0.26 -32.81 18.40
CA ASN A 12 -0.17 -31.43 18.54
C ASN A 12 0.95 -30.52 19.07
N TYR A 13 2.18 -30.72 18.60
CA TYR A 13 3.35 -29.97 19.06
C TYR A 13 4.14 -29.36 17.90
N ALA A 14 3.55 -28.39 17.20
CA ALA A 14 4.31 -27.50 16.31
C ALA A 14 3.67 -26.11 16.14
N ALA A 15 2.34 -25.97 16.20
CA ALA A 15 1.68 -24.69 15.89
C ALA A 15 1.70 -23.64 17.03
N LEU A 16 2.00 -24.03 18.28
CA LEU A 16 1.95 -23.11 19.43
C LEU A 16 3.26 -22.34 19.66
N GLY A 17 4.39 -22.81 19.12
CA GLY A 17 5.68 -22.13 19.23
C GLY A 17 5.77 -20.91 18.32
N ASP A 18 5.24 -21.01 17.09
CA ASP A 18 5.33 -19.96 16.08
C ASP A 18 4.48 -18.72 16.42
N ILE A 19 3.37 -18.90 17.13
CA ILE A 19 2.48 -17.81 17.54
C ILE A 19 3.11 -16.92 18.62
N ASN A 20 4.04 -17.47 19.42
CA ASN A 20 4.72 -16.71 20.48
C ASN A 20 6.01 -16.01 20.01
N ILE A 21 6.68 -16.49 18.96
CA ILE A 21 7.87 -15.81 18.40
C ILE A 21 7.52 -14.43 17.80
N LEU A 22 6.29 -14.25 17.31
CA LEU A 22 5.80 -12.95 16.83
C LEU A 22 5.38 -12.00 17.95
N LYS A 23 5.16 -12.50 19.19
CA LYS A 23 4.69 -11.69 20.32
C LYS A 23 5.81 -11.05 21.13
N GLU A 24 6.99 -11.69 21.20
CA GLU A 24 8.08 -11.24 22.08
C GLU A 24 9.26 -10.58 21.36
N SER A 25 9.16 -10.34 20.05
CA SER A 25 10.23 -9.65 19.30
C SER A 25 9.68 -8.95 18.05
N ARG A 26 9.56 -7.62 18.12
CA ARG A 26 10.08 -6.64 17.13
C ARG A 26 9.23 -5.37 17.07
N ASN A 27 9.91 -4.27 17.34
CA ASN A 27 9.74 -3.04 16.59
C ASN A 27 9.73 -3.36 15.08
N ILE A 28 8.54 -3.45 14.45
CA ILE A 28 8.41 -3.81 13.02
C ILE A 28 8.81 -2.59 12.21
N THR A 29 9.89 -2.71 11.45
CA THR A 29 10.27 -1.67 10.49
C THR A 29 9.55 -1.87 9.17
N SER A 30 8.89 -0.85 8.64
CA SER A 30 8.25 -0.89 7.31
C SER A 30 9.07 -0.13 6.29
N ASN A 31 9.21 -0.69 5.08
CA ASN A 31 9.77 0.02 3.93
C ASN A 31 8.93 1.27 3.61
N LEU A 32 7.62 1.21 3.84
CA LEU A 32 6.73 2.36 3.70
C LEU A 32 7.11 3.49 4.67
N SER A 33 7.37 3.16 5.94
CA SER A 33 7.80 4.14 6.94
C SER A 33 9.19 4.70 6.65
N LYS A 34 10.11 3.89 6.11
CA LYS A 34 11.41 4.39 5.64
C LYS A 34 11.25 5.40 4.51
N LEU A 35 10.41 5.06 3.52
CA LEU A 35 10.13 5.89 2.36
C LEU A 35 9.49 7.22 2.77
N ILE A 36 8.56 7.20 3.73
CA ILE A 36 7.95 8.42 4.28
C ILE A 36 8.99 9.32 4.92
N ASN A 37 9.92 8.79 5.72
CA ASN A 37 10.99 9.61 6.31
C ASN A 37 11.90 10.24 5.23
N ILE A 38 12.20 9.51 4.15
CA ILE A 38 13.04 10.01 3.06
C ILE A 38 12.29 11.08 2.27
N LEU A 39 11.04 10.78 1.89
CA LEU A 39 10.20 11.67 1.10
C LEU A 39 9.86 12.95 1.88
N GLY A 40 9.53 12.84 3.16
CA GLY A 40 9.21 13.98 4.02
C GLY A 40 10.31 15.04 4.03
N LYS A 41 11.58 14.60 4.14
CA LYS A 41 12.74 15.48 4.07
C LYS A 41 12.87 16.18 2.71
N ARG A 42 12.58 15.49 1.61
CA ARG A 42 12.66 16.06 0.24
C ARG A 42 11.47 16.92 -0.17
N LEU A 43 10.32 16.74 0.48
CA LEU A 43 9.15 17.60 0.27
C LEU A 43 9.39 18.98 0.88
N ALA A 44 10.06 19.05 2.04
CA ALA A 44 10.44 20.31 2.69
C ALA A 44 11.35 21.19 1.80
N ASP A 45 12.13 20.58 0.91
CA ASP A 45 13.07 21.28 0.04
C ASP A 45 12.41 22.05 -1.12
N ASN A 46 11.08 22.01 -1.27
CA ASN A 46 10.23 22.80 -2.21
C ASN A 46 10.65 22.88 -3.70
N ASN A 47 11.75 22.27 -4.13
CA ASN A 47 12.17 22.24 -5.52
C ASN A 47 11.39 21.15 -6.24
N PRO A 48 10.41 21.43 -7.11
CA PRO A 48 9.76 20.39 -7.89
C PRO A 48 10.83 19.70 -8.75
N ALA A 49 10.90 18.37 -8.68
CA ALA A 49 11.77 17.63 -9.60
C ALA A 49 11.17 17.76 -11.01
N THR A 50 12.01 18.08 -11.98
CA THR A 50 11.66 18.34 -13.39
C THR A 50 11.31 17.07 -14.18
N GLN A 51 10.67 16.08 -13.56
CA GLN A 51 10.15 14.94 -14.31
C GLN A 51 8.67 15.16 -14.57
N GLU A 52 8.40 15.58 -15.81
CA GLU A 52 7.09 15.50 -16.45
C GLU A 52 6.63 14.02 -16.38
N ASN A 53 5.77 13.71 -15.42
CA ASN A 53 4.93 12.54 -15.58
C ASN A 53 3.98 12.85 -16.74
N GLU A 54 3.87 11.94 -17.69
CA GLU A 54 2.89 11.98 -18.79
C GLU A 54 1.48 12.25 -18.21
N PRO A 55 0.97 13.50 -18.30
CA PRO A 55 -0.29 13.89 -17.66
C PRO A 55 -1.50 13.16 -18.25
N PHE A 56 -1.31 12.56 -19.43
CA PHE A 56 -2.34 11.93 -20.21
C PHE A 56 -2.85 10.61 -19.60
N ASP A 57 -1.97 9.84 -18.95
CA ASP A 57 -2.35 8.51 -18.45
C ASP A 57 -3.17 8.56 -17.14
N ILE A 58 -2.83 9.50 -16.25
CA ILE A 58 -3.54 9.63 -14.96
C ILE A 58 -4.99 10.08 -15.13
N ALA A 59 -5.27 10.98 -16.07
CA ALA A 59 -6.62 11.44 -16.36
C ALA A 59 -7.52 10.32 -16.88
N ASN A 60 -6.97 9.45 -17.74
CA ASN A 60 -7.66 8.27 -18.25
C ASN A 60 -7.99 7.30 -17.11
N LYS A 61 -7.05 7.05 -16.21
CA LYS A 61 -7.29 6.16 -15.06
C LYS A 61 -8.29 6.71 -14.05
N ILE A 62 -8.29 8.02 -13.79
CA ILE A 62 -9.30 8.70 -12.96
C ILE A 62 -10.69 8.51 -13.57
N LYS A 63 -10.82 8.77 -14.88
CA LYS A 63 -12.08 8.62 -15.61
C LYS A 63 -12.55 7.16 -15.61
N TYR A 64 -11.68 6.21 -15.94
CA TYR A 64 -12.02 4.79 -16.00
C TYR A 64 -12.50 4.24 -14.65
N ASN A 65 -11.90 4.68 -13.54
CA ASN A 65 -12.28 4.22 -12.21
C ASN A 65 -13.35 5.09 -11.53
N HIS A 66 -13.88 6.12 -12.18
CA HIS A 66 -14.84 7.07 -11.60
C HIS A 66 -14.38 7.73 -10.28
N VAL A 67 -13.08 8.03 -10.15
CA VAL A 67 -12.53 8.72 -8.97
C VAL A 67 -13.00 10.18 -8.95
N LYS A 68 -13.62 10.63 -7.85
CA LYS A 68 -14.19 11.98 -7.73
C LYS A 68 -13.58 12.76 -6.57
N LYS A 69 -13.71 12.25 -5.35
CA LYS A 69 -13.23 12.93 -4.13
C LYS A 69 -11.71 13.09 -4.14
N TYR A 70 -10.98 12.06 -4.56
CA TYR A 70 -9.52 12.12 -4.60
C TYR A 70 -8.97 12.83 -5.83
N LYS A 71 -9.78 13.14 -6.85
CA LYS A 71 -9.29 13.78 -8.07
C LYS A 71 -8.50 15.07 -7.81
N PRO A 72 -8.99 16.05 -7.03
CA PRO A 72 -8.21 17.28 -6.77
C PRO A 72 -6.90 17.02 -6.04
N ILE A 73 -6.87 16.03 -5.15
CA ILE A 73 -5.65 15.62 -4.42
C ILE A 73 -4.65 14.97 -5.38
N ILE A 74 -5.13 14.11 -6.27
CA ILE A 74 -4.32 13.48 -7.31
C ILE A 74 -3.72 14.53 -8.24
N ASP A 75 -4.52 15.51 -8.67
CA ASP A 75 -4.06 16.59 -9.54
C ASP A 75 -2.99 17.47 -8.85
N GLU A 76 -3.20 17.82 -7.58
CA GLU A 76 -2.28 18.66 -6.80
C GLU A 76 -0.94 17.94 -6.50
N TYR A 77 -1.02 16.71 -6.00
CA TYR A 77 0.16 16.01 -5.49
C TYR A 77 0.81 15.06 -6.51
N GLY A 78 0.18 14.84 -7.67
CA GLY A 78 0.73 14.01 -8.76
C GLY A 78 2.07 14.53 -9.29
N LEU A 79 2.33 15.83 -9.20
CA LEU A 79 3.62 16.43 -9.57
C LEU A 79 4.80 15.93 -8.72
N PHE A 80 4.55 15.41 -7.52
CA PHE A 80 5.60 14.87 -6.64
C PHE A 80 5.96 13.41 -6.96
N VAL A 81 5.21 12.73 -7.83
CA VAL A 81 5.51 11.33 -8.21
C VAL A 81 6.87 11.20 -8.91
N GLY A 82 7.33 12.24 -9.62
CA GLY A 82 8.69 12.28 -10.18
C GLY A 82 9.77 12.30 -9.09
N LYS A 83 9.59 13.08 -8.01
CA LYS A 83 10.50 13.06 -6.85
C LYS A 83 10.55 11.68 -6.21
N LEU A 84 9.38 11.06 -6.05
CA LEU A 84 9.28 9.72 -5.49
C LEU A 84 9.99 8.67 -6.37
N SER A 85 9.84 8.78 -7.69
CA SER A 85 10.54 7.92 -8.65
C SER A 85 12.07 8.05 -8.57
N ALA A 86 12.59 9.25 -8.29
CA ALA A 86 14.02 9.43 -8.03
C ALA A 86 14.46 8.74 -6.73
N ILE A 87 13.69 8.85 -5.65
CA ILE A 87 13.97 8.15 -4.37
C ILE A 87 14.00 6.64 -4.59
N TYR A 88 13.03 6.09 -5.32
CA TYR A 88 12.99 4.67 -5.67
C TYR A 88 14.25 4.23 -6.41
N LYS A 89 14.66 4.98 -7.44
CA LYS A 89 15.86 4.66 -8.24
C LYS A 89 17.11 4.63 -7.38
N GLU A 90 17.32 5.64 -6.52
CA GLU A 90 18.49 5.73 -5.65
C GLU A 90 18.58 4.55 -4.67
N HIS A 91 17.45 4.12 -4.10
CA HIS A 91 17.42 3.02 -3.14
C HIS A 91 17.50 1.63 -3.79
N ASP A 92 16.86 1.42 -4.93
CA ASP A 92 16.91 0.13 -5.61
C ASP A 92 18.27 -0.12 -6.28
N GLN A 93 19.02 0.94 -6.63
CA GLN A 93 20.43 0.83 -7.05
C GLN A 93 21.32 0.19 -5.96
N GLN A 94 20.90 0.23 -4.70
CA GLN A 94 21.58 -0.42 -3.58
C GLN A 94 21.09 -1.86 -3.34
N ASN A 95 20.39 -2.47 -4.31
CA ASN A 95 19.82 -3.83 -4.24
C ASN A 95 18.82 -4.05 -3.09
N THR A 96 18.11 -3.00 -2.66
CA THR A 96 17.18 -3.08 -1.51
C THR A 96 15.79 -3.59 -1.87
N SER A 97 15.46 -3.72 -3.17
CA SER A 97 14.12 -4.09 -3.70
C SER A 97 12.97 -3.32 -3.03
N MET A 98 13.27 -2.12 -2.53
CA MET A 98 12.40 -1.37 -1.63
C MET A 98 11.14 -0.93 -2.36
N THR A 99 11.27 -0.47 -3.61
CA THR A 99 10.13 -0.06 -4.44
C THR A 99 9.18 -1.21 -4.68
N TYR A 100 9.72 -2.38 -5.08
CA TYR A 100 8.92 -3.57 -5.34
C TYR A 100 8.11 -3.96 -4.09
N PHE A 101 8.75 -4.11 -2.94
CA PHE A 101 8.06 -4.53 -1.72
C PHE A 101 7.08 -3.47 -1.20
N THR A 102 7.37 -2.18 -1.38
CA THR A 102 6.43 -1.11 -1.00
C THR A 102 5.17 -1.14 -1.86
N LEU A 103 5.33 -1.21 -3.18
CA LEU A 103 4.21 -1.29 -4.12
C LEU A 103 3.42 -2.60 -3.97
N ALA A 104 4.10 -3.71 -3.68
CA ALA A 104 3.46 -4.99 -3.40
C ALA A 104 2.62 -4.94 -2.11
N ASN A 105 3.13 -4.31 -1.05
CA ASN A 105 2.37 -4.11 0.18
C ASN A 105 1.10 -3.29 -0.07
N ILE A 106 1.22 -2.16 -0.78
CA ILE A 106 0.07 -1.33 -1.14
C ILE A 106 -0.95 -2.12 -1.98
N LYS A 107 -0.49 -2.88 -2.99
CA LYS A 107 -1.36 -3.74 -3.79
C LYS A 107 -2.08 -4.77 -2.91
N GLN A 108 -1.40 -5.35 -1.93
CA GLN A 108 -2.00 -6.31 -1.02
C GLN A 108 -3.14 -5.69 -0.19
N HIS A 109 -2.95 -4.49 0.34
CA HIS A 109 -4.02 -3.75 1.02
C HIS A 109 -5.19 -3.46 0.08
N TYR A 110 -4.91 -2.99 -1.14
CA TYR A 110 -5.93 -2.79 -2.17
C TYR A 110 -6.71 -4.08 -2.47
N LEU A 111 -6.04 -5.21 -2.70
CA LEU A 111 -6.71 -6.47 -3.02
C LEU A 111 -7.63 -6.94 -1.90
N LYS A 112 -7.23 -6.76 -0.64
CA LYS A 112 -8.09 -7.07 0.51
C LYS A 112 -9.31 -6.16 0.57
N VAL A 113 -9.10 -4.84 0.45
CA VAL A 113 -10.20 -3.86 0.44
C VAL A 113 -11.15 -4.13 -0.73
N LYS A 114 -10.62 -4.34 -1.94
CA LYS A 114 -11.40 -4.72 -3.12
C LYS A 114 -12.27 -5.93 -2.82
N GLY A 115 -11.67 -7.00 -2.29
CA GLY A 115 -12.39 -8.21 -1.88
C GLY A 115 -13.52 -7.93 -0.89
N ASP A 116 -13.29 -7.08 0.11
CA ASP A 116 -14.33 -6.69 1.08
C ASP A 116 -15.54 -6.03 0.38
N PHE A 117 -15.30 -5.13 -0.58
CA PHE A 117 -16.37 -4.46 -1.33
C PHE A 117 -17.08 -5.38 -2.33
N THR A 118 -16.35 -6.21 -3.07
CA THR A 118 -16.93 -7.12 -4.07
C THR A 118 -17.73 -8.24 -3.40
N ASN A 119 -17.23 -8.79 -2.29
CA ASN A 119 -17.94 -9.84 -1.54
C ASN A 119 -19.25 -9.32 -0.90
N ALA A 120 -19.29 -8.03 -0.56
CA ALA A 120 -20.52 -7.39 -0.08
C ALA A 120 -21.55 -7.15 -1.19
N ASN A 121 -21.17 -7.26 -2.47
CA ASN A 121 -22.02 -6.98 -3.64
C ASN A 121 -21.88 -8.08 -4.71
N PRO A 122 -22.18 -9.36 -4.39
CA PRO A 122 -21.89 -10.49 -5.27
C PRO A 122 -22.68 -10.49 -6.58
N GLU A 123 -23.80 -9.77 -6.64
CA GLU A 123 -24.69 -9.69 -7.81
C GLU A 123 -24.26 -8.62 -8.82
N ILE A 124 -23.29 -7.77 -8.48
CA ILE A 124 -22.80 -6.66 -9.31
C ILE A 124 -21.46 -7.07 -9.93
N ASN A 125 -21.21 -6.68 -11.18
CA ASN A 125 -19.91 -6.91 -11.80
C ASN A 125 -18.78 -6.23 -10.99
N GLU A 126 -17.64 -6.91 -10.85
CA GLU A 126 -16.50 -6.43 -10.06
C GLU A 126 -16.07 -5.00 -10.44
N LEU A 127 -15.95 -4.68 -11.73
CA LEU A 127 -15.54 -3.34 -12.17
C LEU A 127 -16.55 -2.27 -11.77
N GLU A 128 -17.84 -2.58 -11.87
CA GLU A 128 -18.91 -1.66 -11.47
C GLU A 128 -18.89 -1.41 -9.95
N VAL A 129 -18.69 -2.44 -9.13
CA VAL A 129 -18.52 -2.28 -7.67
C VAL A 129 -17.33 -1.35 -7.37
N ILE A 130 -16.20 -1.56 -8.05
CA ILE A 130 -15.01 -0.74 -7.85
C ILE A 130 -15.26 0.70 -8.26
N GLN A 131 -15.86 0.92 -9.43
CA GLN A 131 -16.19 2.25 -9.94
C GLN A 131 -17.17 3.01 -9.04
N LEU A 132 -18.20 2.35 -8.52
CA LEU A 132 -19.16 2.94 -7.58
C LEU A 132 -18.52 3.30 -6.23
N ASN A 133 -17.45 2.60 -5.85
CA ASN A 133 -16.80 2.73 -4.54
C ASN A 133 -15.37 3.26 -4.61
N ALA A 134 -14.92 3.80 -5.74
CA ALA A 134 -13.49 4.07 -5.97
C ALA A 134 -12.86 4.97 -4.90
N ASP A 135 -13.54 6.06 -4.52
CA ASP A 135 -13.09 6.95 -3.45
C ASP A 135 -13.11 6.29 -2.06
N ASN A 136 -14.08 5.41 -1.79
CA ASN A 136 -14.17 4.67 -0.53
C ASN A 136 -13.06 3.62 -0.43
N ILE A 137 -12.80 2.90 -1.52
CA ILE A 137 -11.70 1.94 -1.63
C ILE A 137 -10.37 2.67 -1.42
N PHE A 138 -10.16 3.80 -2.10
CA PHE A 138 -8.93 4.59 -1.94
C PHE A 138 -8.74 5.03 -0.48
N SER A 139 -9.80 5.58 0.15
CA SER A 139 -9.76 5.99 1.55
C SER A 139 -9.53 4.85 2.53
N GLU A 140 -10.08 3.66 2.26
CA GLU A 140 -9.89 2.50 3.13
C GLU A 140 -8.48 1.93 3.01
N VAL A 141 -7.90 1.94 1.80
CA VAL A 141 -6.47 1.61 1.62
C VAL A 141 -5.60 2.59 2.38
N GLU A 142 -5.86 3.90 2.28
CA GLU A 142 -5.14 4.93 3.03
C GLU A 142 -5.17 4.67 4.54
N LYS A 143 -6.37 4.43 5.10
CA LYS A 143 -6.54 4.14 6.54
C LYS A 143 -5.74 2.91 6.98
N ARG A 144 -5.76 1.83 6.19
CA ARG A 144 -5.03 0.60 6.50
C ARG A 144 -3.51 0.83 6.49
N LEU A 145 -3.02 1.59 5.51
CA LEU A 145 -1.61 1.97 5.42
C LEU A 145 -1.20 2.90 6.56
N LEU A 146 -2.00 3.92 6.91
CA LEU A 146 -1.73 4.79 8.06
C LEU A 146 -1.64 4.00 9.37
N ASN A 147 -2.55 3.03 9.57
CA ASN A 147 -2.53 2.15 10.73
C ASN A 147 -1.33 1.18 10.75
N GLU A 148 -0.79 0.81 9.58
CA GLU A 148 0.48 0.07 9.51
C GLU A 148 1.65 0.98 9.91
N ILE A 149 1.71 2.19 9.35
CA ILE A 149 2.77 3.17 9.59
C ILE A 149 2.83 3.56 11.08
N SER A 150 1.68 3.79 11.72
CA SER A 150 1.59 4.17 13.14
C SER A 150 2.12 3.09 14.09
N LYS A 151 2.18 1.84 13.63
CA LYS A 151 2.75 0.70 14.36
C LYS A 151 4.23 0.48 14.06
N SER A 152 4.77 1.19 13.06
CA SER A 152 6.15 1.01 12.66
C SER A 152 7.10 1.74 13.60
N SER A 153 8.15 1.06 14.01
CA SER A 153 9.13 1.60 14.95
C SER A 153 10.14 2.58 14.33
N ASN A 154 10.19 2.66 13.00
CA ASN A 154 11.16 3.48 12.29
C ASN A 154 10.53 4.72 11.66
N ILE A 155 9.28 5.06 11.96
CA ILE A 155 8.68 6.32 11.54
C ILE A 155 9.16 7.44 12.48
N THR A 156 9.64 8.56 11.93
CA THR A 156 10.19 9.68 12.73
C THR A 156 9.59 11.04 12.39
N GLU A 157 8.82 11.10 11.30
CA GLU A 157 8.23 12.36 10.82
C GLU A 157 6.94 12.73 11.57
N PRO A 158 6.61 14.03 11.68
CA PRO A 158 5.31 14.51 12.15
C PRO A 158 4.14 13.99 11.30
N PHE A 159 2.94 13.95 11.90
CA PHE A 159 1.73 13.42 11.26
C PHE A 159 1.39 14.12 9.94
N GLU A 160 1.60 15.43 9.85
CA GLU A 160 1.35 16.23 8.65
C GLU A 160 2.24 15.77 7.49
N ILE A 161 3.52 15.51 7.77
CA ILE A 161 4.48 15.02 6.78
C ILE A 161 4.14 13.58 6.39
N ILE A 162 3.75 12.74 7.35
CA ILE A 162 3.31 11.36 7.10
C ILE A 162 2.13 11.35 6.12
N ASN A 163 1.11 12.17 6.36
CA ASN A 163 -0.10 12.21 5.53
C ASN A 163 0.22 12.60 4.09
N VAL A 164 0.94 13.72 3.89
CA VAL A 164 1.28 14.18 2.53
C VAL A 164 2.17 13.16 1.82
N SER A 165 3.16 12.61 2.53
CA SER A 165 4.07 11.60 1.96
C SER A 165 3.31 10.33 1.55
N LEU A 166 2.40 9.84 2.39
CA LEU A 166 1.57 8.68 2.08
C LEU A 166 0.67 8.94 0.86
N LEU A 167 0.04 10.12 0.78
CA LEU A 167 -0.78 10.48 -0.39
C LEU A 167 0.04 10.44 -1.68
N VAL A 168 1.24 11.04 -1.70
CA VAL A 168 2.13 10.99 -2.88
C VAL A 168 2.48 9.53 -3.25
N ILE A 169 2.79 8.68 -2.27
CA ILE A 169 3.09 7.26 -2.50
C ILE A 169 1.87 6.51 -3.05
N MET A 170 0.67 6.80 -2.53
CA MET A 170 -0.57 6.20 -3.02
C MET A 170 -0.94 6.67 -4.43
N ILE A 171 -0.64 7.91 -4.78
CA ILE A 171 -0.85 8.44 -6.15
C ILE A 171 0.08 7.74 -7.14
N ASP A 172 1.35 7.55 -6.80
CA ASP A 172 2.28 6.75 -7.61
C ASP A 172 1.79 5.29 -7.74
N ALA A 173 1.35 4.68 -6.63
CA ALA A 173 0.78 3.34 -6.65
C ALA A 173 -0.49 3.25 -7.50
N PHE A 174 -1.34 4.28 -7.47
CA PHE A 174 -2.50 4.40 -8.36
C PHE A 174 -2.03 4.45 -9.82
N MET A 175 -1.12 5.35 -10.20
CA MET A 175 -0.60 5.43 -11.57
C MET A 175 0.03 4.11 -12.06
N ARG A 176 0.66 3.33 -11.17
CA ARG A 176 1.25 2.00 -11.49
C ARG A 176 0.26 0.82 -11.40
N CYS A 177 -1.05 1.10 -11.40
CA CYS A 177 -2.13 0.11 -11.30
C CYS A 177 -2.04 -0.79 -10.04
N LYS A 178 -1.43 -0.27 -8.97
CA LYS A 178 -1.37 -0.93 -7.67
C LYS A 178 -2.57 -0.60 -6.79
N ILE A 179 -3.27 0.48 -7.10
CA ILE A 179 -4.57 0.85 -6.56
C ILE A 179 -5.53 1.09 -7.72
N LEU A 180 -6.75 0.54 -7.62
CA LEU A 180 -7.81 0.60 -8.64
C LEU A 180 -7.41 -0.03 -9.98
N GLU A 181 -8.37 -0.22 -10.88
CA GLU A 181 -8.22 -1.07 -12.07
C GLU A 181 -7.59 -0.32 -13.26
N GLU A 182 -6.80 -1.05 -14.04
CA GLU A 182 -6.12 -0.54 -15.23
C GLU A 182 -7.14 -0.27 -16.36
N PRO A 183 -7.11 0.91 -17.00
CA PRO A 183 -7.91 1.17 -18.20
C PRO A 183 -7.52 0.17 -19.30
N SER A 184 -8.51 -0.51 -19.88
CA SER A 184 -8.31 -1.44 -21.01
C SER A 184 -8.51 -0.76 -22.36
#